data_AF-A0A191TID5-F1
#
_entry.id   AF-A0A191TID5-F1
#
_cell.length_a   1.000
_cell.length_b   1.000
_cell.length_c   1.000
_cell.angle_alpha   90.00
_cell.angle_beta   90.00
_cell.angle_gamma   90.00
#
_symmetry.space_group_name_H-M   'P 1'
#
loop_
_entity.id
_entity.type
_entity.pdbx_description
1 polymer ?
#
loop_
_entity_poly.entity_id
_entity_poly.type
_entity_poly.pdbx_seq_one_letter_code
_entity_poly.pdbx_strand_id
1 'polypeptide(L)'
;MQLENNFLESVISRFESYKTMGDKTLAQLSEEECFYRQSAAVNSVAIIIRHMHGNMLSRWTNFLMEDGEKSWRNRDTEFADFRCTKKELVAMWDEGWNCLLDTLKNLHSEDLGKEITIRTEPLKVYDAILRQLMHYSYHVGQIVLLGKILKDASWQSLSIPVGKSNEFNTQMGMK
;
A
#
# COMPACT_ATOMS: atom_id res chain seq x y z
N MET A 1 18.70 -11.84 16.02
CA MET A 1 18.07 -13.19 16.01
C MET A 1 17.67 -13.53 14.57
N GLN A 2 17.68 -14.80 14.14
CA GLN A 2 17.53 -15.14 12.71
C GLN A 2 16.09 -15.04 12.20
N LEU A 3 15.10 -15.42 13.01
CA LEU A 3 13.68 -15.40 12.60
C LEU A 3 13.17 -13.97 12.40
N GLU A 4 13.54 -13.07 13.30
CA GLU A 4 13.14 -11.68 13.36
C GLU A 4 13.71 -10.89 12.16
N ASN A 5 14.97 -11.12 11.82
CA ASN A 5 15.57 -10.56 10.62
C ASN A 5 14.87 -11.10 9.36
N ASN A 6 14.67 -12.42 9.26
CA ASN A 6 13.95 -13.02 8.14
C ASN A 6 12.50 -12.51 8.04
N PHE A 7 11.86 -12.23 9.17
CA PHE A 7 10.52 -11.63 9.21
C PHE A 7 10.54 -10.23 8.61
N LEU A 8 11.44 -9.35 9.06
CA LEU A 8 11.59 -7.99 8.52
C LEU A 8 11.88 -7.99 7.01
N GLU A 9 12.82 -8.82 6.56
CA GLU A 9 13.13 -8.99 5.14
C GLU A 9 11.89 -9.44 4.35
N SER A 10 11.16 -10.41 4.89
CA SER A 10 9.96 -10.96 4.24
C SER A 10 8.85 -9.91 4.13
N VAL A 11 8.52 -9.20 5.22
CA VAL A 11 7.43 -8.20 5.18
C VAL A 11 7.77 -7.02 4.30
N ILE A 12 9.03 -6.54 4.31
CA ILE A 12 9.49 -5.47 3.40
C ILE A 12 9.29 -5.90 1.94
N SER A 13 9.75 -7.11 1.58
CA SER A 13 9.56 -7.63 0.22
C SER A 13 8.08 -7.72 -0.18
N ARG A 14 7.18 -8.10 0.74
CA ARG A 14 5.74 -8.13 0.46
C ARG A 14 5.16 -6.73 0.26
N PHE A 15 5.52 -5.76 1.10
CA PHE A 15 5.11 -4.37 0.92
C PHE A 15 5.60 -3.79 -0.41
N GLU A 16 6.88 -3.99 -0.76
CA GLU A 16 7.45 -3.54 -2.03
C GLU A 16 6.73 -4.18 -3.24
N SER A 17 6.35 -5.46 -3.13
CA SER A 17 5.57 -6.14 -4.16
C SER A 17 4.19 -5.52 -4.35
N TYR A 18 3.48 -5.16 -3.26
CA TYR A 18 2.20 -4.48 -3.35
C TYR A 18 2.33 -3.03 -3.84
N LYS A 19 3.36 -2.29 -3.41
CA LYS A 19 3.68 -0.98 -3.99
C LYS A 19 3.84 -1.09 -5.50
N THR A 20 4.65 -2.05 -5.96
CA THR A 20 4.89 -2.30 -7.39
C THR A 20 3.59 -2.61 -8.15
N MET A 21 2.67 -3.37 -7.55
CA MET A 21 1.35 -3.62 -8.16
C MET A 21 0.54 -2.33 -8.31
N GLY A 22 0.54 -1.48 -7.29
CA GLY A 22 -0.08 -0.15 -7.36
C GLY A 22 0.57 0.74 -8.41
N ASP A 23 1.90 0.84 -8.42
CA ASP A 23 2.69 1.63 -9.39
C ASP A 23 2.35 1.23 -10.83
N LYS A 24 2.38 -0.06 -11.15
CA LYS A 24 2.03 -0.58 -12.47
C LYS A 24 0.56 -0.34 -12.84
N THR A 25 -0.35 -0.28 -11.86
CA THR A 25 -1.74 0.07 -12.09
C THR A 25 -1.88 1.55 -12.43
N LEU A 26 -1.26 2.43 -11.64
CA LEU A 26 -1.29 3.89 -11.85
C LEU A 26 -0.62 4.31 -13.16
N ALA A 27 0.41 3.58 -13.59
CA ALA A 27 1.04 3.78 -14.90
C ALA A 27 0.05 3.62 -16.06
N GLN A 28 -0.92 2.71 -15.93
CA GLN A 28 -1.91 2.44 -16.99
C GLN A 28 -3.06 3.46 -17.01
N LEU A 29 -3.44 4.03 -15.86
CA LEU A 29 -4.61 4.91 -15.74
C LEU A 29 -4.35 6.34 -16.23
N SER A 30 -5.35 7.00 -16.81
CA SER A 30 -5.34 8.45 -17.05
C SER A 30 -5.62 9.21 -15.75
N GLU A 31 -5.43 10.53 -15.75
CA GLU A 31 -5.83 11.37 -14.62
C GLU A 31 -7.33 11.25 -14.35
N GLU A 32 -8.16 11.38 -15.38
CA GLU A 32 -9.62 11.28 -15.27
C GLU A 32 -10.06 9.93 -14.69
N GLU A 33 -9.45 8.85 -15.14
CA GLU A 33 -9.71 7.50 -14.63
C GLU A 33 -9.33 7.34 -13.15
N CYS A 34 -8.26 7.99 -12.68
CA CYS A 34 -7.89 7.98 -11.26
C CYS A 34 -8.96 8.63 -10.37
N PHE A 35 -9.69 9.62 -10.88
CA PHE A 35 -10.75 10.33 -10.15
C PHE A 35 -12.16 9.78 -10.42
N TYR A 36 -12.31 8.84 -11.35
CA TYR A 36 -13.59 8.25 -11.68
C TYR A 36 -14.20 7.48 -10.50
N ARG A 37 -15.52 7.62 -10.32
CA ARG A 37 -16.31 6.89 -9.32
C ARG A 37 -17.50 6.24 -10.02
N GLN A 38 -17.65 4.93 -9.82
CA GLN A 38 -18.81 4.19 -10.33
C GLN A 38 -20.11 4.62 -9.63
N SER A 39 -20.04 4.91 -8.34
CA SER A 39 -21.16 5.37 -7.52
C SER A 39 -20.67 6.05 -6.23
N ALA A 40 -21.57 6.67 -5.48
CA ALA A 40 -21.25 7.29 -4.20
C ALA A 40 -20.66 6.29 -3.17
N ALA A 41 -21.03 5.01 -3.25
CA ALA A 41 -20.55 3.97 -2.34
C ALA A 41 -19.15 3.45 -2.69
N VAL A 42 -18.65 3.72 -3.90
CA VAL A 42 -17.36 3.23 -4.39
C VAL A 42 -16.35 4.38 -4.40
N ASN A 43 -15.25 4.18 -3.70
CA ASN A 43 -14.13 5.13 -3.71
C ASN A 43 -13.40 5.06 -5.06
N SER A 44 -12.98 6.23 -5.57
CA SER A 44 -12.05 6.28 -6.70
C SER A 44 -10.65 5.83 -6.29
N VAL A 45 -9.80 5.53 -7.27
CA VAL A 45 -8.37 5.27 -7.03
C VAL A 45 -7.72 6.42 -6.26
N ALA A 46 -8.05 7.68 -6.61
CA ALA A 46 -7.52 8.86 -5.94
C ALA A 46 -7.93 8.93 -4.45
N ILE A 47 -9.18 8.61 -4.12
CA ILE A 47 -9.64 8.56 -2.72
C ILE A 47 -8.92 7.45 -1.95
N ILE A 48 -8.75 6.27 -2.55
CA ILE A 48 -8.03 5.16 -1.91
C ILE A 48 -6.57 5.55 -1.64
N ILE A 49 -5.89 6.18 -2.60
CA ILE A 49 -4.51 6.68 -2.41
C ILE A 49 -4.44 7.69 -1.27
N ARG A 50 -5.34 8.67 -1.23
CA ARG A 50 -5.33 9.68 -0.16
C ARG A 50 -5.59 9.05 1.22
N HIS A 51 -6.48 8.06 1.29
CA HIS A 51 -6.68 7.30 2.52
C HIS A 51 -5.43 6.53 2.94
N MET A 52 -4.78 5.83 2.01
CA MET A 52 -3.55 5.10 2.28
C MET A 52 -2.43 6.04 2.72
N HIS A 53 -2.27 7.20 2.06
CA HIS A 53 -1.29 8.22 2.40
C HIS A 53 -1.48 8.75 3.83
N GLY A 54 -2.69 9.22 4.17
CA GLY A 54 -3.00 9.71 5.51
C GLY A 54 -2.82 8.63 6.58
N ASN A 55 -3.20 7.39 6.28
CA ASN A 55 -2.95 6.25 7.15
C ASN A 55 -1.45 5.99 7.33
N MET A 56 -0.67 5.90 6.26
CA MET A 56 0.76 5.60 6.32
C MET A 56 1.52 6.68 7.09
N LEU A 57 1.33 7.95 6.74
CA LEU A 57 1.99 9.04 7.45
C LEU A 57 1.66 9.04 8.95
N SER A 58 0.41 8.76 9.29
CA SER A 58 -0.01 8.73 10.69
C SER A 58 0.57 7.54 11.45
N ARG A 59 0.56 6.36 10.84
CA ARG A 59 1.02 5.12 11.49
C ARG A 59 2.54 5.05 11.62
N TRP A 60 3.29 5.60 10.66
CA TRP A 60 4.73 5.33 10.54
C TRP A 60 5.62 6.52 10.89
N THR A 61 5.12 7.76 10.90
CA THR A 61 5.89 8.90 11.40
C THR A 61 6.19 8.72 12.89
N ASN A 62 7.48 8.78 13.27
CA ASN A 62 7.93 8.60 14.66
C ASN A 62 7.40 7.29 15.29
N PHE A 63 7.34 6.21 14.49
CA PHE A 63 6.65 4.95 14.79
C PHE A 63 6.91 4.36 16.19
N LEU A 64 8.17 4.38 16.67
CA LEU A 64 8.53 3.81 17.98
C LEU A 64 8.36 4.80 19.15
N MET A 65 8.08 6.07 18.87
CA MET A 65 8.18 7.16 19.85
C MET A 65 6.84 7.82 20.15
N GLU A 66 5.89 7.73 19.24
CA GLU A 66 4.60 8.42 19.32
C GLU A 66 3.46 7.47 18.96
N ASP A 67 2.25 7.80 19.41
CA ASP A 67 1.05 7.06 19.02
C ASP A 67 0.90 7.07 17.48
N GLY A 68 0.53 5.91 16.92
CA GLY A 68 0.31 5.75 15.50
C GLY A 68 -0.95 6.45 14.97
N GLU A 69 -1.82 7.00 15.82
CA GLU A 69 -2.90 7.92 15.44
C GLU A 69 -2.52 9.36 15.80
N LYS A 70 -1.93 10.05 14.83
CA LYS A 70 -1.52 11.45 14.99
C LYS A 70 -2.73 12.37 15.11
N SER A 71 -2.62 13.39 15.97
CA SER A 71 -3.66 14.39 16.21
C SER A 71 -4.02 15.21 14.96
N TRP A 72 -3.09 15.35 14.01
CA TRP A 72 -3.32 16.03 12.75
C TRP A 72 -4.05 15.17 11.71
N ARG A 73 -4.19 13.85 11.93
CA ARG A 73 -4.89 12.98 10.99
C ARG A 73 -6.39 13.17 11.14
N ASN A 74 -7.04 13.59 10.06
CA ASN A 74 -8.49 13.60 9.96
C ASN A 74 -8.93 12.55 8.96
N ARG A 75 -9.40 11.40 9.46
CA ARG A 75 -9.80 10.27 8.61
C ARG A 75 -10.96 10.63 7.69
N ASP A 76 -11.93 11.42 8.15
CA ASP A 76 -13.14 11.64 7.37
C ASP A 76 -12.87 12.52 6.14
N THR A 77 -11.93 13.47 6.26
CA THR A 77 -11.50 14.28 5.11
C THR A 77 -10.73 13.46 4.07
N GLU A 78 -10.13 12.31 4.44
CA GLU A 78 -9.49 11.38 3.49
C GLU A 78 -10.49 10.79 2.49
N PHE A 79 -11.80 10.85 2.76
CA PHE A 79 -12.87 10.33 1.89
C PHE A 79 -13.72 11.42 1.19
N ALA A 80 -13.46 12.71 1.45
CA ALA A 80 -14.15 13.82 0.78
C ALA A 80 -13.77 13.94 -0.71
N ASP A 81 -14.52 14.67 -1.53
CA ASP A 81 -14.04 14.91 -2.90
C ASP A 81 -12.83 15.87 -2.89
N PHE A 82 -11.86 15.59 -3.76
CA PHE A 82 -10.71 16.47 -4.01
C PHE A 82 -10.23 16.32 -5.45
N ARG A 83 -9.35 17.24 -5.87
CA ARG A 83 -8.67 17.19 -7.16
C ARG A 83 -7.21 17.57 -6.99
N CYS A 84 -6.38 16.90 -7.75
CA CYS A 84 -4.98 17.21 -7.98
C CYS A 84 -4.58 16.62 -9.33
N THR A 85 -3.42 17.00 -9.85
CA THR A 85 -2.87 16.38 -11.05
C THR A 85 -2.46 14.93 -10.77
N LYS A 86 -2.37 14.12 -11.82
CA LYS A 86 -1.86 12.74 -11.73
C LYS A 86 -0.45 12.70 -11.14
N LYS A 87 0.38 13.70 -11.45
CA LYS A 87 1.73 13.82 -10.90
C LYS A 87 1.70 14.00 -9.39
N GLU A 88 0.84 14.87 -8.88
CA GLU A 88 0.66 15.09 -7.44
C GLU A 88 0.07 13.84 -6.75
N LEU A 89 -0.87 13.15 -7.41
CA LEU A 89 -1.43 11.91 -6.89
C LEU A 89 -0.38 10.80 -6.76
N VAL A 90 0.49 10.66 -7.76
CA VAL A 90 1.62 9.71 -7.72
C VAL A 90 2.64 10.13 -6.66
N ALA A 91 2.93 11.42 -6.51
CA ALA A 91 3.82 11.91 -5.46
C ALA A 91 3.26 11.60 -4.06
N MET A 92 1.95 11.78 -3.85
CA MET A 92 1.26 11.42 -2.60
C MET A 92 1.34 9.91 -2.34
N TRP A 93 1.13 9.09 -3.37
CA TRP A 93 1.31 7.64 -3.26
C TRP A 93 2.74 7.29 -2.81
N ASP A 94 3.76 7.83 -3.50
CA ASP A 94 5.15 7.54 -3.20
C ASP A 94 5.57 8.04 -1.81
N GLU A 95 5.12 9.22 -1.39
CA GLU A 95 5.41 9.77 -0.06
C GLU A 95 4.94 8.83 1.06
N GLY A 96 3.71 8.33 0.97
CA GLY A 96 3.16 7.41 1.97
C GLY A 96 3.95 6.09 2.03
N TRP A 97 4.27 5.52 0.86
CA TRP A 97 5.06 4.29 0.79
C TRP A 97 6.49 4.46 1.27
N ASN A 98 7.14 5.58 0.94
CA ASN A 98 8.49 5.87 1.42
C ASN A 98 8.50 5.99 2.95
N CYS A 99 7.54 6.70 3.55
CA CYS A 99 7.40 6.80 5.00
C CYS A 99 7.33 5.42 5.68
N LEU A 100 6.50 4.51 5.15
CA LEU A 100 6.43 3.12 5.62
C LEU A 100 7.75 2.37 5.42
N LEU A 101 8.26 2.32 4.19
CA LEU A 101 9.37 1.45 3.81
C LEU A 101 10.68 1.90 4.47
N ASP A 102 10.92 3.20 4.55
CA ASP A 102 12.09 3.75 5.24
C ASP A 102 12.01 3.45 6.73
N THR A 103 10.82 3.52 7.33
CA THR A 103 10.64 3.11 8.74
C THR A 103 10.99 1.62 8.92
N LEU A 104 10.42 0.73 8.10
CA LEU A 104 10.69 -0.70 8.21
C LEU A 104 12.17 -1.06 7.99
N LYS A 105 12.84 -0.39 7.05
CA LYS A 105 14.26 -0.62 6.74
C LYS A 105 15.21 -0.15 7.86
N ASN A 106 14.73 0.75 8.74
CA ASN A 106 15.49 1.23 9.89
C ASN A 106 15.14 0.49 11.21
N LEU A 107 14.17 -0.44 11.19
CA LEU A 107 13.89 -1.29 12.35
C LEU A 107 14.97 -2.37 12.49
N HIS A 108 15.28 -2.70 13.75
CA HIS A 108 16.15 -3.81 14.12
C HIS A 108 15.32 -4.98 14.65
N SER A 109 15.89 -6.19 14.67
CA SER A 109 15.18 -7.39 15.15
C SER A 109 14.61 -7.25 16.57
N GLU A 110 15.32 -6.51 17.41
CA GLU A 110 15.00 -6.23 18.80
C GLU A 110 13.78 -5.30 18.95
N ASP A 111 13.48 -4.52 17.91
CA ASP A 111 12.33 -3.61 17.92
C ASP A 111 11.00 -4.34 17.78
N LEU A 112 10.98 -5.54 17.16
CA LEU A 112 9.74 -6.27 16.87
C LEU A 112 8.91 -6.61 18.12
N GLY A 113 9.57 -6.85 19.25
CA GLY A 113 8.94 -7.16 20.53
C GLY A 113 8.49 -5.93 21.34
N LYS A 114 8.87 -4.72 20.91
CA LYS A 114 8.49 -3.48 21.57
C LYS A 114 6.99 -3.25 21.46
N GLU A 115 6.48 -2.53 22.45
CA GLU A 115 5.10 -2.06 22.46
C GLU A 115 5.06 -0.64 21.91
N ILE A 116 4.09 -0.39 21.04
CA ILE A 116 3.68 0.93 20.56
C ILE A 116 2.20 1.11 20.86
N THR A 117 1.67 2.31 20.67
CA THR A 117 0.23 2.54 20.78
C THR A 117 -0.35 2.97 19.45
N ILE A 118 -1.58 2.53 19.17
CA ILE A 118 -2.38 3.03 18.06
C ILE A 118 -3.76 3.36 18.62
N ARG A 119 -4.10 4.66 18.66
CA ARG A 119 -5.31 5.16 19.34
C ARG A 119 -5.30 4.78 20.82
N THR A 120 -4.18 5.01 21.49
CA THR A 120 -3.94 4.68 22.91
C THR A 120 -3.97 3.19 23.26
N GLU A 121 -4.32 2.31 22.33
CA GLU A 121 -4.33 0.86 22.53
C GLU A 121 -2.94 0.28 22.26
N PRO A 122 -2.37 -0.50 23.20
CA PRO A 122 -1.06 -1.10 23.04
C PRO A 122 -1.06 -2.19 21.96
N LEU A 123 0.02 -2.25 21.19
CA LEU A 123 0.24 -3.23 20.14
C LEU A 123 1.73 -3.56 20.03
N LYS A 124 2.06 -4.80 19.68
CA LYS A 124 3.44 -5.16 19.34
C LYS A 124 3.82 -4.63 17.97
N VAL A 125 5.08 -4.23 17.81
CA VAL A 125 5.61 -3.76 16.51
C VAL A 125 5.34 -4.76 15.39
N TYR A 126 5.63 -6.05 15.61
CA TYR A 126 5.35 -7.08 14.58
C TYR A 126 3.87 -7.14 14.20
N ASP A 127 2.96 -6.93 15.15
CA ASP A 127 1.52 -7.01 14.91
C ASP A 127 1.00 -5.74 14.22
N ALA A 128 1.58 -4.58 14.53
CA ALA A 128 1.35 -3.34 13.78
C ALA A 128 1.74 -3.49 12.29
N ILE A 129 2.89 -4.12 12.03
CA ILE A 129 3.37 -4.44 10.68
C ILE A 129 2.37 -5.36 9.96
N LEU A 130 1.96 -6.46 10.59
CA LEU A 130 1.01 -7.42 10.00
C LEU A 130 -0.35 -6.79 9.72
N ARG A 131 -0.86 -5.98 10.67
CA ARG A 131 -2.10 -5.23 10.52
C ARG A 131 -2.06 -4.31 9.31
N GLN A 132 -0.97 -3.57 9.13
CA GLN A 132 -0.83 -2.69 7.96
C GLN A 132 -0.58 -3.45 6.67
N LEU A 133 0.11 -4.60 6.71
CA LEU A 133 0.26 -5.46 5.54
C LEU A 133 -1.09 -5.89 5.00
N MET A 134 -1.99 -6.38 5.86
CA MET A 134 -3.35 -6.75 5.46
C MET A 134 -4.14 -5.56 4.91
N HIS A 135 -4.07 -4.42 5.59
CA HIS A 135 -4.79 -3.20 5.22
C HIS A 135 -4.34 -2.64 3.85
N TYR A 136 -3.03 -2.50 3.63
CA TYR A 136 -2.51 -1.96 2.38
C TYR A 136 -2.67 -2.94 1.23
N SER A 137 -2.52 -4.24 1.47
CA SER A 137 -2.80 -5.28 0.47
C SER A 137 -4.26 -5.22 -0.01
N TYR A 138 -5.20 -5.04 0.92
CA TYR A 138 -6.62 -4.87 0.61
C TYR A 138 -6.87 -3.67 -0.32
N HIS A 139 -6.33 -2.49 0.02
CA HIS A 139 -6.53 -1.29 -0.78
C HIS A 139 -5.80 -1.31 -2.12
N VAL A 140 -4.60 -1.89 -2.21
CA VAL A 140 -3.93 -2.14 -3.49
C VAL A 140 -4.77 -3.07 -4.35
N GLY A 141 -5.36 -4.12 -3.77
CA GLY A 141 -6.29 -5.00 -4.46
C GLY A 141 -7.51 -4.26 -5.05
N GLN A 142 -8.08 -3.32 -4.31
CA GLN A 142 -9.14 -2.45 -4.81
C GLN A 142 -8.68 -1.56 -5.97
N ILE A 143 -7.49 -0.94 -5.87
CA ILE A 143 -6.91 -0.13 -6.95
C ILE A 143 -6.73 -0.97 -8.22
N VAL A 144 -6.19 -2.18 -8.10
CA VAL A 144 -6.02 -3.11 -9.22
C VAL A 144 -7.36 -3.50 -9.84
N LEU A 145 -8.37 -3.79 -9.02
CA LEU A 145 -9.71 -4.14 -9.52
C LEU A 145 -10.34 -2.97 -10.30
N LEU A 146 -10.28 -1.77 -9.75
CA LEU A 146 -10.76 -0.56 -10.44
C LEU A 146 -10.00 -0.33 -11.74
N GLY A 147 -8.68 -0.54 -11.73
CA GLY A 147 -7.87 -0.42 -12.93
C GLY A 147 -8.27 -1.40 -14.03
N LYS A 148 -8.56 -2.65 -13.67
CA LYS A 148 -9.10 -3.66 -14.59
C LYS A 148 -10.46 -3.28 -15.14
N ILE A 149 -11.38 -2.78 -14.31
CA ILE A 149 -12.71 -2.36 -14.73
C ILE A 149 -12.63 -1.20 -15.73
N LEU A 150 -11.77 -0.21 -15.46
CA LEU A 150 -11.61 0.98 -16.29
C LEU A 150 -10.92 0.69 -17.62
N LYS A 151 -9.90 -0.17 -17.61
CA LYS A 151 -9.17 -0.53 -18.83
C LYS A 151 -9.84 -1.62 -19.65
N ASP A 152 -10.64 -2.47 -19.01
CA ASP A 152 -11.33 -3.59 -19.62
C ASP A 152 -10.39 -4.39 -20.55
N ALA A 153 -10.72 -4.51 -21.84
CA ALA A 153 -9.90 -5.22 -22.83
C ALA A 153 -8.48 -4.64 -23.03
N SER A 154 -8.24 -3.39 -22.62
CA SER A 154 -6.93 -2.73 -22.71
C SER A 154 -6.05 -2.97 -21.48
N TRP A 155 -6.51 -3.73 -20.47
CA TRP A 155 -5.74 -3.99 -19.27
C TRP A 155 -4.50 -4.84 -19.56
N GLN A 156 -3.34 -4.38 -19.10
CA GLN A 156 -2.09 -5.14 -19.17
C GLN A 156 -1.86 -5.90 -17.86
N SER A 157 -1.61 -7.21 -17.97
CA SER A 157 -1.34 -8.05 -16.79
C SER A 157 -0.14 -7.53 -15.99
N LEU A 158 -0.29 -7.46 -14.67
CA LEU A 158 0.78 -7.00 -13.77
C LEU A 158 1.81 -8.09 -13.44
N SER A 159 1.45 -9.34 -13.74
CA SER A 159 2.23 -10.56 -13.52
C SER A 159 2.12 -11.47 -14.75
N ILE A 160 2.05 -12.79 -14.58
CA ILE A 160 1.92 -13.75 -15.67
C ILE A 160 0.53 -13.63 -16.30
N PRO A 161 0.41 -13.33 -17.60
CA PRO A 161 -0.89 -13.28 -18.27
C PRO A 161 -1.64 -14.62 -18.20
N VAL A 162 -2.97 -14.57 -18.23
CA VAL A 162 -3.81 -15.78 -18.29
C VAL A 162 -3.43 -16.60 -19.54
N GLY A 163 -3.23 -17.91 -19.37
CA GLY A 163 -2.80 -18.81 -20.44
C GLY A 163 -1.29 -18.83 -20.71
N LYS A 164 -0.50 -18.02 -19.99
CA LYS A 164 0.97 -17.91 -20.17
C LYS A 164 1.79 -18.53 -19.04
N SER A 165 1.15 -19.22 -18.09
CA SER A 165 1.83 -19.85 -16.94
C SER A 165 2.85 -20.92 -17.35
N ASN A 166 2.54 -21.78 -18.32
CA ASN A 166 3.48 -22.82 -18.75
C ASN A 166 4.72 -22.23 -19.44
N GLU A 167 4.54 -21.18 -20.24
CA GLU A 167 5.64 -20.47 -20.89
C GLU A 167 6.56 -19.82 -19.84
N PHE A 168 5.97 -19.13 -18.85
CA PHE A 168 6.72 -18.53 -17.75
C PHE A 168 7.46 -19.58 -16.91
N ASN A 169 6.80 -20.67 -16.53
CA ASN A 169 7.41 -21.76 -15.74
C ASN A 169 8.60 -22.38 -16.50
N THR A 170 8.44 -22.59 -17.80
CA THR A 170 9.53 -23.08 -18.67
C THR A 170 10.71 -22.11 -18.67
N GLN A 171 10.48 -20.80 -18.77
CA GLN A 171 11.54 -19.78 -18.70
C GLN A 171 12.26 -19.76 -17.35
N MET A 172 11.54 -20.05 -16.26
CA MET A 172 12.10 -20.15 -14.91
C MET A 172 12.79 -21.50 -14.62
N GLY A 173 12.87 -22.40 -15.60
CA GLY A 173 13.48 -23.72 -15.43
C GLY A 173 12.67 -24.68 -14.56
N MET A 174 11.40 -24.36 -14.30
CA MET A 174 10.47 -25.26 -13.63
C MET A 174 9.99 -26.31 -14.65
N LYS A 175 10.21 -27.59 -14.33
CA LYS A 175 9.72 -28.73 -15.12
C LYS A 175 8.32 -29.12 -14.70
#